data_AF-A0A7C3BU34-F1
#
_entry.id   AF-A0A7C3BU34-F1
#
_cell.length_a   1.000
_cell.length_b   1.000
_cell.length_c   1.000
_cell.angle_alpha   90.00
_cell.angle_beta   90.00
_cell.angle_gamma   90.00
#
_symmetry.space_group_name_H-M   'P 1'
#
loop_
_entity.id
_entity.type
_entity.pdbx_description
1 polymer ?
#
loop_
_entity_poly.entity_id
_entity_poly.type
_entity_poly.pdbx_seq_one_letter_code
_entity_poly.pdbx_strand_id
1 'polypeptide(L)'
;MKSLDLEPGYSTGNIPGRCIKCLAEKELNDCLRTLLMGAGDEREVQQQYEMLLSFLKSPESKQLRDESERLLSEGKQVSLNISIDKETGETKYGLN
;
A
#
# COMPACT_ATOMS: atom_id res chain seq x y z
N MET A 1 -8.45 4.88 13.76
CA MET A 1 -7.78 5.55 12.62
C MET A 1 -7.24 4.41 11.79
N LYS A 2 -7.82 4.16 10.62
CA LYS A 2 -7.37 3.05 9.77
C LYS A 2 -6.24 3.56 8.92
N SER A 3 -5.04 3.07 9.21
CA SER A 3 -3.91 3.13 8.32
C SER A 3 -3.69 1.75 7.73
N LEU A 4 -3.17 1.73 6.52
CA LEU A 4 -2.72 0.52 5.85
C LEU A 4 -1.21 0.62 5.69
N ASP A 5 -0.49 -0.42 6.10
CA ASP A 5 0.96 -0.49 5.97
C ASP A 5 1.32 -1.54 4.91
N LEU A 6 2.22 -1.17 3.99
CA LEU A 6 2.77 -2.05 2.97
C LEU A 6 4.28 -2.19 3.19
N GLU A 7 4.73 -3.43 3.36
CA GLU A 7 6.13 -3.74 3.67
C GLU A 7 6.84 -4.30 2.42
N PRO A 8 7.45 -3.44 1.58
CA PRO A 8 8.22 -3.87 0.42
C PRO A 8 9.48 -4.62 0.86
N GLY A 9 9.94 -5.51 -0.01
CA GLY A 9 11.14 -6.29 0.26
C GLY A 9 11.83 -6.72 -1.02
N TYR A 10 13.12 -7.05 -0.89
CA TYR A 10 13.89 -7.61 -1.99
C TYR A 10 13.63 -9.07 -2.24
N SER A 11 13.85 -9.45 -3.49
CA SER A 11 14.00 -10.85 -3.84
C SER A 11 15.24 -11.40 -3.15
N THR A 12 15.04 -12.30 -2.20
CA THR A 12 16.10 -13.17 -1.71
C THR A 12 16.15 -14.41 -2.60
N GLY A 13 17.23 -15.19 -2.52
CA GLY A 13 17.37 -16.43 -3.31
C GLY A 13 16.20 -17.42 -3.14
N ASN A 14 15.40 -17.27 -2.08
CA ASN A 14 14.27 -18.15 -1.77
C ASN A 14 12.89 -17.46 -1.78
N ILE A 15 12.82 -16.12 -1.81
CA ILE A 15 11.54 -15.38 -1.69
C ILE A 15 11.54 -14.24 -2.71
N PRO A 16 10.58 -14.21 -3.67
CA PRO A 16 10.46 -13.08 -4.59
C PRO A 16 9.99 -11.85 -3.82
N GLY A 17 10.77 -10.78 -3.91
CA GLY A 17 10.46 -9.49 -3.35
C GLY A 17 9.33 -8.82 -4.11
N ARG A 18 8.65 -7.89 -3.44
CA ARG A 18 7.62 -7.05 -4.05
C ARG A 18 7.93 -5.60 -3.73
N CYS A 19 7.90 -4.75 -4.76
CA CYS A 19 7.89 -3.31 -4.55
C CYS A 19 6.51 -2.86 -4.01
N ILE A 20 6.44 -1.64 -3.47
CA ILE A 20 5.19 -1.08 -2.92
C ILE A 20 4.04 -1.09 -3.93
N LYS A 21 4.31 -0.90 -5.23
CA LYS A 21 3.29 -0.98 -6.29
C LYS A 21 2.68 -2.37 -6.36
N CYS A 22 3.52 -3.40 -6.42
CA CYS A 22 3.06 -4.78 -6.51
C CYS A 22 2.31 -5.24 -5.25
N LEU A 23 2.68 -4.71 -4.08
CA LEU A 23 1.94 -4.93 -2.84
C LEU A 23 0.58 -4.23 -2.88
N ALA A 24 0.54 -2.96 -3.25
CA ALA A 24 -0.71 -2.21 -3.35
C ALA A 24 -1.68 -2.84 -4.37
N GLU A 25 -1.20 -3.29 -5.53
CA GLU A 25 -2.02 -3.98 -6.53
C GLU A 25 -2.54 -5.33 -6.02
N LYS A 26 -1.75 -6.06 -5.23
CA LYS A 26 -2.19 -7.31 -4.60
C LYS A 26 -3.31 -7.03 -3.59
N GLU A 27 -3.07 -6.14 -2.63
CA GLU A 27 -4.04 -5.81 -1.58
C GLU A 27 -5.34 -5.23 -2.18
N LEU A 28 -5.25 -4.45 -3.25
CA LEU A 28 -6.42 -3.90 -3.95
C LEU A 28 -7.28 -5.03 -4.54
N ASN A 29 -6.63 -6.02 -5.17
CA ASN A 29 -7.33 -7.19 -5.71
C ASN A 29 -7.93 -8.06 -4.60
N ASP A 30 -7.24 -8.20 -3.46
CA ASP A 30 -7.74 -8.95 -2.32
C ASP A 30 -8.97 -8.26 -1.69
N CYS A 31 -8.96 -6.93 -1.60
CA CYS A 31 -10.13 -6.14 -1.22
C CYS A 31 -11.30 -6.36 -2.19
N LEU A 32 -11.05 -6.26 -3.50
CA LEU A 32 -12.08 -6.47 -4.52
C LEU A 32 -12.71 -7.86 -4.43
N ARG A 33 -11.89 -8.91 -4.28
CA ARG A 33 -12.37 -10.29 -4.09
C ARG A 33 -13.25 -10.42 -2.85
N THR A 34 -12.81 -9.83 -1.75
CA THR A 34 -13.53 -9.87 -0.47
C THR A 34 -14.89 -9.19 -0.58
N LEU A 35 -14.98 -8.02 -1.22
CA LEU A 35 -16.23 -7.33 -1.52
C LEU A 35 -17.15 -8.17 -2.41
N LEU A 36 -16.62 -8.76 -3.49
CA LEU A 36 -17.40 -9.61 -4.40
C LEU A 36 -17.96 -10.88 -3.74
N MET A 37 -17.25 -11.42 -2.75
CA MET A 37 -17.70 -12.58 -1.98
C MET A 37 -18.69 -12.23 -0.86
N GLY A 38 -18.91 -10.93 -0.58
CA GLY A 38 -19.69 -10.50 0.58
C GLY A 38 -19.08 -10.97 1.91
N ALA A 39 -17.75 -11.13 1.96
CA ALA A 39 -17.03 -11.57 3.14
C ALA A 39 -16.42 -10.36 3.89
N GLY A 40 -16.33 -10.43 5.21
CA GLY A 40 -15.74 -9.36 6.03
C GLY A 40 -16.66 -8.16 6.26
N ASP A 41 -16.10 -7.11 6.88
CA ASP A 41 -16.80 -5.83 7.06
C ASP A 41 -16.71 -5.02 5.76
N GLU A 42 -17.81 -4.96 5.02
CA GLU A 42 -17.90 -4.29 3.72
C GLU A 42 -17.37 -2.84 3.76
N ARG A 43 -17.65 -2.09 4.84
CA ARG A 43 -17.20 -0.69 4.96
C ARG A 43 -15.70 -0.60 5.17
N GLU A 44 -15.13 -1.51 5.96
CA GLU A 44 -13.69 -1.60 6.17
C GLU A 44 -12.95 -1.92 4.89
N VAL A 45 -13.43 -2.93 4.17
CA VAL A 45 -12.79 -3.40 2.94
C VAL A 45 -12.93 -2.36 1.83
N GLN A 46 -14.08 -1.70 1.74
CA GLN A 46 -14.28 -0.58 0.82
C GLN A 46 -13.32 0.58 1.11
N GLN A 47 -13.13 0.95 2.38
CA GLN A 47 -12.21 2.01 2.76
C GLN A 47 -10.76 1.67 2.40
N GLN A 48 -10.31 0.44 2.65
CA GLN A 48 -8.96 0.00 2.25
C GLN A 48 -8.80 0.00 0.72
N TYR A 49 -9.82 -0.46 -0.01
CA TYR A 49 -9.84 -0.43 -1.47
C TYR A 49 -9.68 1.00 -2.01
N GLU A 50 -10.42 1.96 -1.47
CA GLU A 50 -10.34 3.37 -1.86
C GLU A 50 -8.98 3.97 -1.56
N MET A 51 -8.38 3.68 -0.40
CA MET A 51 -7.04 4.13 -0.03
C MET A 51 -5.96 3.60 -0.98
N LEU A 52 -6.03 2.32 -1.33
CA LEU A 52 -5.10 1.67 -2.26
C LEU A 52 -5.26 2.20 -3.68
N LEU A 53 -6.50 2.41 -4.14
CA LEU A 53 -6.78 2.96 -5.45
C LEU A 53 -6.31 4.41 -5.56
N SER A 54 -6.52 5.20 -4.51
CA SER A 54 -6.03 6.58 -4.38
C SER A 54 -4.52 6.63 -4.51
N PHE A 55 -3.80 5.79 -3.74
CA PHE A 55 -2.35 5.66 -3.83
C PHE A 55 -1.88 5.27 -5.23
N LEU A 56 -2.42 4.20 -5.82
CA LEU A 56 -1.97 3.69 -7.13
C LEU A 56 -2.18 4.70 -8.28
N LYS A 57 -3.14 5.62 -8.15
CA LYS A 57 -3.41 6.68 -9.12
C LYS A 57 -2.67 7.98 -8.81
N SER A 58 -2.04 8.08 -7.65
CA SER A 58 -1.39 9.30 -7.20
C SER A 58 -0.07 9.55 -7.95
N PRO A 59 0.30 10.82 -8.22
CA PRO A 59 1.60 11.15 -8.79
C PRO A 59 2.77 10.78 -7.86
N GLU A 60 2.56 10.80 -6.54
CA GLU A 60 3.54 10.44 -5.52
C GLU A 60 3.89 8.95 -5.53
N SER A 61 3.00 8.09 -6.03
CA SER A 61 3.20 6.62 -6.03
C SER A 61 4.52 6.18 -6.66
N LYS A 62 4.91 6.81 -7.77
CA LYS A 62 6.18 6.54 -8.44
C LYS A 62 7.36 7.02 -7.59
N GLN A 63 7.29 8.23 -7.04
CA GLN A 63 8.36 8.80 -6.23
C GLN A 63 8.61 7.96 -4.98
N LEU A 64 7.55 7.56 -4.29
CA LEU A 64 7.62 6.69 -3.10
C LEU A 64 8.16 5.31 -3.45
N ARG A 65 7.85 4.80 -4.65
CA ARG A 65 8.39 3.53 -5.12
C ARG A 65 9.90 3.62 -5.35
N ASP A 66 10.33 4.62 -6.10
CA ASP A 66 11.74 4.83 -6.42
C ASP A 66 12.55 5.05 -5.13
N GLU A 67 12.01 5.82 -4.18
CA GLU A 67 12.62 6.06 -2.88
C GLU A 67 12.65 4.80 -1.99
N SER A 68 11.57 4.03 -1.95
CA SER A 68 11.53 2.75 -1.24
C SER A 68 12.57 1.77 -1.81
N GLU A 69 12.68 1.66 -3.13
CA GLU A 69 13.67 0.81 -3.79
C GLU A 69 15.10 1.28 -3.47
N ARG A 70 15.35 2.60 -3.40
CA ARG A 70 16.63 3.15 -2.97
C ARG A 70 16.95 2.81 -1.52
N LEU A 71 16.04 3.08 -0.58
CA LEU A 71 16.25 2.83 0.85
C LEU A 71 16.48 1.35 1.15
N LEU A 72 15.71 0.47 0.52
CA LEU A 72 15.95 -0.97 0.60
C LEU A 72 17.38 -1.30 0.16
N SER A 73 17.90 -0.67 -0.90
CA SER A 73 19.23 -0.99 -1.49
C SER A 73 20.37 -0.63 -0.56
N GLU A 74 20.12 0.31 0.34
CA GLU A 74 21.02 0.73 1.42
C GLU A 74 20.93 -0.21 2.64
N GLY A 75 20.14 -1.29 2.56
CA GLY A 75 19.92 -2.24 3.65
C GLY A 75 18.94 -1.76 4.71
N LYS A 76 18.15 -0.71 4.43
CA LYS A 76 17.14 -0.20 5.37
C LYS A 76 15.86 -1.02 5.27
N GLN A 77 15.18 -1.16 6.39
CA GLN A 77 13.80 -1.61 6.41
C GLN A 77 12.90 -0.43 6.05
N VAL A 78 11.89 -0.67 5.21
CA VAL A 78 10.99 0.36 4.70
C VAL A 78 9.56 -0.14 4.87
N SER A 79 8.67 0.72 5.34
CA SER A 79 7.22 0.49 5.30
C SER A 79 6.51 1.71 4.73
N LEU A 80 5.59 1.50 3.79
CA LEU A 80 4.70 2.56 3.29
C LEU A 80 3.44 2.58 4.15
N ASN A 81 3.19 3.70 4.83
CA ASN A 81 1.94 4.00 5.47
C ASN A 81 1.00 4.75 4.53
N ILE A 82 -0.23 4.28 4.40
CA ILE A 82 -1.34 4.95 3.73
C ILE A 82 -2.39 5.27 4.79
N SER A 83 -2.78 6.53 4.91
CA SER A 83 -3.77 6.97 5.89
C SER A 83 -4.70 8.03 5.32
N ILE A 84 -5.85 8.25 5.95
CA ILE A 84 -6.76 9.34 5.61
C ILE A 84 -6.60 10.46 6.63
N ASP A 85 -6.34 11.67 6.14
CA ASP A 85 -6.32 12.86 6.97
C ASP A 85 -7.73 13.17 7.50
N LYS A 86 -7.85 13.43 8.80
CA LYS A 86 -9.14 13.65 9.45
C LYS A 86 -9.74 15.02 9.16
N GLU A 87 -8.90 16.01 8.88
CA GLU A 87 -9.31 17.40 8.68
C GLU A 87 -9.63 17.66 7.21
N THR A 88 -8.82 17.13 6.30
CA THR A 88 -8.98 17.35 4.86
C THR A 88 -9.72 16.21 4.14
N GLY A 89 -9.75 15.01 4.73
CA GLY A 89 -10.27 13.80 4.07
C GLY A 89 -9.34 13.24 2.99
N GLU A 90 -8.17 13.84 2.80
CA GLU A 90 -7.22 13.43 1.75
C GLU A 90 -6.44 12.18 2.17
N THR A 91 -6.10 11.34 1.19
CA THR A 91 -5.19 10.21 1.43
C THR A 91 -3.75 10.71 1.54
N LYS A 92 -3.08 10.37 2.62
CA LYS A 92 -1.68 10.67 2.89
C LYS A 92 -0.83 9.40 2.75
N TYR A 93 0.39 9.59 2.28
CA TYR A 93 1.37 8.54 2.03
C TYR A 93 2.71 8.90 2.68
N GLY A 94 3.38 7.95 3.31
CA GLY A 94 4.69 8.18 3.90
C GLY A 94 5.50 6.91 4.05
N LEU A 95 6.81 6.98 3.84
CA LEU A 95 7.74 5.89 4.14
C LEU A 95 8.24 6.04 5.59
N ASN A 96 8.28 4.92 6.30
CA ASN A 96 8.87 4.77 7.64
C ASN A 96 10.06 3.80 7.59
#